data_AF-A0A6B2GG15-F1
#
_entry.id   AF-A0A6B2GG15-F1
#
_cell.length_a   1.000
_cell.length_b   1.000
_cell.length_c   1.000
_cell.angle_alpha   90.00
_cell.angle_beta   90.00
_cell.angle_gamma   90.00
#
_symmetry.space_group_name_H-M   'P 1'
#
loop_
_entity.id
_entity.type
_entity.pdbx_description
1 polymer ?
#
loop_
_entity_poly.entity_id
_entity_poly.type
_entity_poly.pdbx_seq_one_letter_code
_entity_poly.pdbx_strand_id
1 'polypeptide(L)'
;MKRIEKTETVFEKPPPYDMYANQSHKFVNYPPIGSIDESMMIPSAPIFSQQQISRPILNPPIITAGSFITKIDYEINRRNEAVGIYVVYINKNVVICKIDPTSPLASSELKIGDQILEINKKVLQNESPKKIRALFLSNMSGSIIVKSRPYHKIFTLLKDSNGKIGLTVKKGMVISVNSASEVLRKELLGNIIIEVNGVSTIGFSDSQLERFCDSCVSPTTLTIIPIQLYDHMRLWNASHY
;
A
#
# COMPACT_ATOMS: atom_id res chain seq x y z
N MET A 1 -39.07 -0.66 33.98
CA MET A 1 -38.19 -1.29 32.98
C MET A 1 -38.30 -0.52 31.67
N LYS A 2 -37.32 0.31 31.32
CA LYS A 2 -37.28 1.04 30.04
C LYS A 2 -36.43 0.24 29.04
N ARG A 3 -37.03 -0.06 27.89
CA ARG A 3 -36.45 -0.79 26.77
C ARG A 3 -35.43 0.12 26.07
N ILE A 4 -34.18 -0.32 25.96
CA ILE A 4 -33.12 0.39 25.24
C ILE A 4 -33.17 -0.08 23.78
N GLU A 5 -33.47 0.84 22.86
CA GLU A 5 -33.40 0.61 21.42
C GLU A 5 -31.92 0.63 20.99
N LYS A 6 -31.49 -0.42 20.27
CA LYS A 6 -30.19 -0.45 19.60
C LYS A 6 -30.29 0.39 18.33
N THR A 7 -29.62 1.52 18.29
CA THR A 7 -29.35 2.28 17.06
C THR A 7 -28.33 1.52 16.23
N GLU A 8 -28.77 0.93 15.12
CA GLU A 8 -27.88 0.41 14.09
C GLU A 8 -27.16 1.60 13.43
N THR A 9 -25.85 1.68 13.62
CA THR A 9 -25.00 2.61 12.88
C THR A 9 -24.90 2.14 11.44
N VAL A 10 -25.69 2.75 10.57
CA VAL A 10 -25.59 2.58 9.11
C VAL A 10 -24.24 3.15 8.67
N PHE A 11 -23.32 2.28 8.27
CA PHE A 11 -22.07 2.68 7.65
C PHE A 11 -22.35 3.07 6.20
N GLU A 12 -22.47 4.36 5.93
CA GLU A 12 -22.51 4.85 4.55
C GLU A 12 -21.16 4.59 3.86
N LYS A 13 -21.24 4.07 2.63
CA LYS A 13 -20.06 3.80 1.80
C LYS A 13 -19.35 5.13 1.50
N PRO A 14 -18.01 5.20 1.65
CA PRO A 14 -17.30 6.46 1.43
C PRO A 14 -17.45 6.91 -0.04
N PRO A 15 -17.54 8.24 -0.28
CA PRO A 15 -17.77 8.78 -1.61
C PRO A 15 -16.60 8.51 -2.57
N PRO A 16 -16.85 8.54 -3.89
CA PRO A 16 -15.82 8.39 -4.92
C PRO A 16 -14.70 9.43 -4.76
N TYR A 17 -13.48 9.00 -5.04
CA TYR A 17 -12.26 9.74 -4.71
C TYR A 17 -12.16 11.14 -5.33
N ASP A 18 -12.81 11.34 -6.48
CA ASP A 18 -12.82 12.61 -7.22
C ASP A 18 -13.53 13.74 -6.45
N MET A 19 -14.34 13.40 -5.44
CA MET A 19 -15.04 14.36 -4.59
C MET A 19 -14.16 15.00 -3.51
N TYR A 20 -13.00 14.42 -3.18
CA TYR A 20 -12.07 15.01 -2.23
C TYR A 20 -11.19 16.11 -2.83
N ALA A 21 -11.14 16.19 -4.17
CA ALA A 21 -10.35 17.18 -4.87
C ALA A 21 -11.06 18.53 -5.02
N ASN A 22 -12.40 18.55 -4.98
CA ASN A 22 -13.20 19.74 -5.25
C ASN A 22 -14.26 19.96 -4.15
N GLN A 23 -14.05 21.05 -3.41
CA GLN A 23 -14.96 21.73 -2.48
C GLN A 23 -14.92 21.30 -1.00
N SER A 24 -14.78 22.35 -0.18
CA SER A 24 -14.90 22.45 1.28
C SER A 24 -15.88 21.44 1.92
N HIS A 25 -15.38 20.26 2.26
CA HIS A 25 -16.05 19.35 3.17
C HIS A 25 -15.33 19.37 4.52
N LYS A 26 -16.10 19.55 5.59
CA LYS A 26 -15.57 19.48 6.95
C LYS A 26 -15.04 18.06 7.16
N PHE A 27 -13.73 17.95 7.32
CA PHE A 27 -13.07 16.72 7.71
C PHE A 27 -13.74 16.16 8.98
N VAL A 28 -13.96 14.85 9.01
CA VAL A 28 -14.32 14.15 10.25
C VAL A 28 -13.18 14.39 11.24
N ASN A 29 -13.48 15.09 12.34
CA ASN A 29 -12.52 15.30 13.42
C ASN A 29 -12.17 13.95 14.03
N TYR A 30 -10.98 13.43 13.72
CA TYR A 30 -10.40 12.40 14.56
C TYR A 30 -10.17 12.99 15.95
N PRO A 31 -10.50 12.26 17.03
CA PRO A 31 -10.24 12.74 18.37
C PRO A 31 -8.74 13.02 18.52
N PRO A 32 -8.36 14.14 19.18
CA PRO A 32 -6.97 14.39 19.49
C PRO A 32 -6.41 13.22 20.32
N ILE A 33 -5.21 12.77 19.97
CA ILE A 33 -4.49 11.71 20.69
C ILE A 33 -4.14 12.27 22.08
N GLY A 34 -5.03 12.06 23.04
CA GLY A 34 -4.88 12.52 24.41
C GLY A 34 -5.83 11.85 25.42
N SER A 35 -6.58 10.82 25.00
CA SER A 35 -7.53 10.13 25.88
C SER A 35 -7.63 8.63 25.58
N ILE A 36 -6.49 7.99 25.30
CA ILE A 36 -6.42 6.53 25.26
C ILE A 36 -5.90 6.09 26.63
N ASP A 37 -6.76 5.42 27.38
CA ASP A 37 -6.43 4.79 28.65
C ASP A 37 -5.35 3.72 28.40
N GLU A 38 -4.17 3.92 28.98
CA GLU A 38 -2.99 3.05 28.82
C GLU A 38 -3.29 1.58 29.20
N SER A 39 -4.34 1.35 29.98
CA SER A 39 -4.78 0.01 30.40
C SER A 39 -5.36 -0.86 29.27
N MET A 40 -5.63 -0.32 28.08
CA MET A 40 -6.17 -1.07 26.93
C MET A 40 -5.12 -1.55 25.91
N MET A 41 -3.83 -1.27 26.14
CA MET A 41 -2.76 -1.80 25.28
C MET A 41 -2.39 -3.23 25.69
N ILE A 42 -2.82 -4.23 24.92
CA ILE A 42 -2.30 -5.61 25.05
C ILE A 42 -0.91 -5.66 24.40
N PRO A 43 0.17 -5.91 25.16
CA PRO A 43 1.52 -5.94 24.60
C PRO A 43 1.74 -7.26 23.86
N SER A 44 2.20 -7.20 22.61
CA SER A 44 2.80 -8.35 21.92
C SER A 44 4.32 -8.28 22.05
N ALA A 45 4.85 -9.22 22.85
CA ALA A 45 6.26 -9.60 23.03
C ALA A 45 7.14 -8.75 24.00
N PRO A 46 8.05 -9.40 24.76
CA PRO A 46 8.79 -8.77 25.86
C PRO A 46 9.99 -7.94 25.37
N ILE A 47 10.24 -6.84 26.08
CA ILE A 47 11.32 -5.88 25.88
C ILE A 47 12.58 -6.40 26.58
N PHE A 48 13.63 -6.69 25.81
CA PHE A 48 14.96 -6.97 26.37
C PHE A 48 15.77 -5.66 26.39
N SER A 49 16.25 -5.29 27.58
CA SER A 49 17.04 -4.09 27.82
C SER A 49 18.43 -4.20 27.20
N GLN A 50 18.84 -3.21 26.40
CA GLN A 50 20.26 -2.93 26.15
C GLN A 50 20.55 -1.43 26.26
N GLN A 51 21.65 -1.15 26.97
CA GLN A 51 22.08 0.12 27.52
C GLN A 51 22.53 1.13 26.45
N GLN A 52 22.36 2.42 26.76
CA GLN A 52 22.87 3.58 26.01
C GLN A 52 24.39 3.53 25.82
N ILE A 53 24.85 3.64 24.57
CA ILE A 53 26.13 4.28 24.23
C ILE A 53 25.93 5.08 22.94
N SER A 54 26.18 6.39 23.03
CA SER A 54 26.21 7.34 21.93
C SER A 54 27.22 6.92 20.85
N ARG A 55 26.71 6.59 19.64
CA ARG A 55 27.52 6.37 18.43
C ARG A 55 26.82 6.98 17.22
N PRO A 56 27.56 7.52 16.23
CA PRO A 56 26.98 7.98 14.97
C PRO A 56 26.24 6.82 14.30
N ILE A 57 25.10 7.09 13.66
CA ILE A 57 24.19 6.08 13.10
C ILE A 57 24.98 5.15 12.16
N LEU A 58 25.31 3.95 12.65
CA LEU A 58 26.22 2.99 12.01
C LEU A 58 25.48 1.79 11.38
N ASN A 59 24.15 1.84 11.33
CA ASN A 59 23.34 0.77 10.76
C ASN A 59 22.76 1.25 9.42
N PRO A 60 23.14 0.64 8.28
CA PRO A 60 22.46 0.90 7.04
C PRO A 60 20.98 0.49 7.17
N PRO A 61 20.05 1.18 6.48
CA PRO A 61 18.66 0.76 6.43
C PRO A 61 18.60 -0.69 5.91
N ILE A 62 17.78 -1.52 6.54
CA ILE A 62 17.52 -2.87 6.04
C ILE A 62 16.69 -2.72 4.77
N ILE A 63 17.30 -3.00 3.62
CA ILE A 63 16.63 -3.04 2.33
C ILE A 63 16.14 -4.47 2.13
N THR A 64 14.87 -4.74 2.43
CA THR A 64 14.27 -6.04 2.13
C THR A 64 13.82 -6.06 0.67
N ALA A 65 14.76 -6.27 -0.24
CA ALA A 65 14.46 -6.55 -1.65
C ALA A 65 14.10 -8.04 -1.80
N GLY A 66 12.85 -8.39 -1.49
CA GLY A 66 12.35 -9.75 -1.66
C GLY A 66 10.97 -9.74 -2.31
N SER A 67 10.91 -9.82 -3.64
CA SER A 67 9.66 -10.13 -4.32
C SER A 67 9.42 -11.63 -4.21
N PHE A 68 8.45 -12.01 -3.38
CA PHE A 68 8.06 -13.42 -3.23
C PHE A 68 7.24 -13.86 -4.45
N ILE A 69 7.44 -15.11 -4.87
CA ILE A 69 6.57 -15.76 -5.84
C ILE A 69 5.59 -16.61 -5.04
N THR A 70 4.30 -16.32 -5.21
CA THR A 70 3.21 -16.98 -4.48
C THR A 70 2.24 -17.60 -5.48
N LYS A 71 1.76 -18.80 -5.17
CA LYS A 71 0.63 -19.42 -5.86
C LYS A 71 -0.66 -19.05 -5.12
N ILE A 72 -1.62 -18.50 -5.83
CA ILE A 72 -2.93 -18.13 -5.28
C ILE A 72 -3.98 -18.93 -6.04
N ASP A 73 -4.80 -19.68 -5.31
CA ASP A 73 -5.95 -20.37 -5.87
C ASP A 73 -7.16 -19.42 -5.89
N TYR A 74 -8.00 -19.55 -6.91
CA TYR A 74 -9.18 -18.70 -7.07
C TYR A 74 -10.40 -19.50 -7.51
N GLU A 75 -11.57 -18.98 -7.18
CA GLU A 75 -12.85 -19.53 -7.61
C GLU A 75 -13.74 -18.43 -8.19
N ILE A 76 -14.29 -18.67 -9.37
CA ILE A 76 -15.23 -17.80 -10.06
C ILE A 76 -16.55 -18.56 -10.11
N ASN A 77 -17.62 -17.98 -9.58
CA ASN A 77 -18.90 -18.66 -9.41
C ASN A 77 -19.72 -18.69 -10.71
N ARG A 78 -19.58 -17.69 -11.58
CA ARG A 78 -20.30 -17.63 -12.86
C ARG A 78 -19.37 -17.34 -14.04
N ARG A 79 -19.53 -18.07 -15.14
CA ARG A 79 -18.72 -17.89 -16.36
C ARG A 79 -18.79 -16.50 -16.99
N ASN A 80 -19.84 -15.73 -16.69
CA ASN A 80 -20.02 -14.38 -17.22
C ASN A 80 -19.76 -13.28 -16.18
N GLU A 81 -19.26 -13.64 -15.00
CA GLU A 81 -18.89 -12.68 -13.97
C GLU A 81 -17.65 -11.88 -14.35
N ALA A 82 -17.57 -10.65 -13.86
CA ALA A 82 -16.35 -9.87 -13.98
C ALA A 82 -15.31 -10.43 -13.01
N VAL A 83 -14.11 -10.73 -13.52
CA VAL A 83 -12.96 -11.16 -12.71
C VAL A 83 -12.58 -10.08 -11.68
N GLY A 84 -12.83 -8.81 -12.02
CA GLY A 84 -12.65 -7.65 -11.14
C GLY A 84 -11.21 -7.24 -10.88
N ILE A 85 -10.28 -7.69 -11.72
CA ILE A 85 -8.89 -7.22 -11.71
C ILE A 85 -8.68 -6.33 -12.93
N TYR A 86 -8.02 -5.21 -12.69
CA TYR A 86 -7.54 -4.30 -13.72
C TYR A 86 -6.02 -4.40 -13.77
N VAL A 87 -5.49 -4.50 -14.98
CA VAL A 87 -4.06 -4.70 -15.21
C VAL A 87 -3.47 -3.59 -16.07
N VAL A 88 -2.21 -3.28 -15.81
CA VAL A 88 -1.35 -2.39 -16.59
C VAL A 88 -0.15 -3.19 -17.10
N TYR A 89 0.43 -2.75 -18.23
CA TYR A 89 1.65 -3.35 -18.77
C TYR A 89 2.86 -2.50 -18.38
N ILE A 90 3.71 -3.05 -17.52
CA ILE A 90 5.00 -2.42 -17.15
C ILE A 90 6.10 -3.29 -17.72
N ASN A 91 6.89 -2.76 -18.66
CA ASN A 91 7.95 -3.51 -19.35
C ASN A 91 7.46 -4.85 -19.93
N LYS A 92 6.28 -4.87 -20.56
CA LYS A 92 5.59 -6.06 -21.11
C LYS A 92 5.07 -7.06 -20.07
N ASN A 93 5.25 -6.78 -18.78
CA ASN A 93 4.72 -7.58 -17.68
C ASN A 93 3.31 -7.12 -17.30
N VAL A 94 2.44 -8.08 -16.98
CA VAL A 94 1.07 -7.83 -16.53
C VAL A 94 1.09 -7.56 -15.03
N VAL A 95 0.70 -6.34 -14.63
CA VAL A 95 0.73 -5.88 -13.23
C VAL A 95 -0.65 -5.41 -12.82
N ILE A 96 -1.08 -5.73 -11.60
CA ILE A 96 -2.37 -5.35 -11.06
C ILE A 96 -2.33 -3.87 -10.66
N CYS A 97 -3.25 -3.06 -11.20
CA CYS A 97 -3.38 -1.64 -10.83
C CYS A 97 -4.60 -1.35 -9.95
N LYS A 98 -5.63 -2.21 -10.00
CA LYS A 98 -6.85 -2.09 -9.21
C LYS A 98 -7.51 -3.45 -9.06
N ILE A 99 -8.13 -3.66 -7.91
CA ILE A 99 -8.95 -4.82 -7.58
C ILE A 99 -10.32 -4.28 -7.16
N ASP A 100 -11.37 -4.78 -7.79
CA ASP A 100 -12.75 -4.45 -7.42
C ASP A 100 -13.10 -5.18 -6.12
N PRO A 101 -13.46 -4.47 -5.04
CA PRO A 101 -13.76 -5.08 -3.74
C PRO A 101 -14.97 -6.02 -3.76
N THR A 102 -15.82 -5.93 -4.80
CA THR A 102 -17.01 -6.79 -4.94
C THR A 102 -16.75 -8.03 -5.79
N SER A 103 -15.53 -8.17 -6.33
CA SER A 103 -15.20 -9.25 -7.25
C SER A 103 -14.78 -10.55 -6.55
N PRO A 104 -14.84 -11.70 -7.25
CA PRO A 104 -14.41 -12.99 -6.70
C PRO A 104 -12.95 -13.01 -6.23
N LEU A 105 -12.10 -12.16 -6.80
CA LEU A 105 -10.68 -12.06 -6.45
C LEU A 105 -10.38 -11.03 -5.35
N ALA A 106 -11.40 -10.30 -4.87
CA ALA A 106 -11.23 -9.34 -3.77
C ALA A 106 -10.82 -10.01 -2.46
N SER A 107 -11.27 -11.24 -2.22
CA SER A 107 -10.95 -12.03 -1.02
C SER A 107 -9.62 -12.79 -1.13
N SER A 108 -8.95 -12.74 -2.28
CA SER A 108 -7.65 -13.37 -2.48
C SER A 108 -6.52 -12.53 -1.85
N GLU A 109 -5.32 -13.11 -1.74
CA GLU A 109 -4.14 -12.41 -1.21
C GLU A 109 -3.52 -11.38 -2.18
N LEU A 110 -4.20 -11.08 -3.29
CA LEU A 110 -3.72 -10.16 -4.32
C LEU A 110 -3.66 -8.72 -3.82
N LYS A 111 -2.58 -8.04 -4.20
CA LYS A 111 -2.36 -6.62 -3.88
C LYS A 111 -2.14 -5.80 -5.14
N ILE A 112 -2.43 -4.51 -5.04
CA ILE A 112 -2.06 -3.55 -6.08
C ILE A 112 -0.53 -3.57 -6.22
N GLY A 113 -0.04 -3.60 -7.46
CA GLY A 113 1.37 -3.68 -7.79
C GLY A 113 1.90 -5.10 -7.98
N ASP A 114 1.12 -6.13 -7.66
CA ASP A 114 1.49 -7.52 -7.92
C ASP A 114 1.57 -7.83 -9.41
N GLN A 115 2.60 -8.58 -9.82
CA GLN A 115 2.77 -9.03 -11.19
C GLN A 115 2.22 -10.45 -11.35
N ILE A 116 1.33 -10.65 -12.33
CA ILE A 116 0.83 -11.99 -12.67
C ILE A 116 1.83 -12.62 -13.64
N LEU A 117 2.43 -13.75 -13.24
CA LEU A 117 3.36 -14.53 -14.05
C LEU A 117 2.64 -15.60 -14.85
N GLU A 118 1.71 -16.31 -14.21
CA GLU A 118 0.97 -17.41 -14.83
C GLU A 118 -0.50 -17.42 -14.41
N ILE A 119 -1.36 -17.87 -15.31
CA ILE A 119 -2.76 -18.22 -15.02
C ILE A 119 -2.98 -19.64 -15.52
N ASN A 120 -3.42 -20.54 -14.65
CA ASN A 120 -3.75 -21.93 -14.99
C ASN A 120 -2.61 -22.65 -15.76
N LYS A 121 -1.37 -22.50 -15.25
CA LYS A 121 -0.13 -23.05 -15.86
C LYS A 121 0.23 -22.47 -17.23
N LYS A 122 -0.38 -21.35 -17.63
CA LYS A 122 -0.02 -20.61 -18.84
C LYS A 122 0.72 -19.33 -18.45
N VAL A 123 1.97 -19.23 -18.89
CA VAL A 123 2.80 -18.04 -18.68
C VAL A 123 2.21 -16.85 -19.43
N LEU A 124 2.08 -15.73 -18.73
CA LEU A 124 1.67 -14.46 -19.33
C LEU A 124 2.90 -13.70 -19.81
N GLN A 125 2.93 -13.41 -21.11
CA GLN A 125 3.90 -12.49 -21.70
C GLN A 125 3.18 -11.55 -22.65
N ASN A 126 2.99 -10.30 -22.23
CA ASN A 126 2.36 -9.25 -23.05
C ASN A 126 0.98 -9.65 -23.64
N GLU A 127 0.22 -10.48 -22.92
CA GLU A 127 -1.06 -11.00 -23.38
C GLU A 127 -2.15 -9.92 -23.34
N SER A 128 -3.03 -9.87 -24.34
CA SER A 128 -4.11 -8.87 -24.37
C SER A 128 -5.09 -9.02 -23.19
N PRO A 129 -5.75 -7.93 -22.73
CA PRO A 129 -6.70 -8.01 -21.61
C PRO A 129 -7.85 -8.99 -21.87
N LYS A 130 -8.30 -9.10 -23.13
CA LYS A 130 -9.32 -10.09 -23.55
C LYS A 130 -8.85 -11.52 -23.35
N LYS A 131 -7.59 -11.81 -23.68
CA LYS A 131 -7.00 -13.14 -23.49
C LYS A 131 -6.75 -13.45 -22.01
N ILE A 132 -6.29 -12.47 -21.23
CA ILE A 132 -6.17 -12.61 -19.77
C ILE A 132 -7.52 -12.95 -19.15
N ARG A 133 -8.58 -12.22 -19.51
CA ARG A 133 -9.95 -12.53 -19.07
C ARG A 133 -10.38 -13.94 -19.47
N ALA A 134 -10.11 -14.35 -20.72
CA ALA A 134 -10.44 -15.70 -21.18
C ALA A 134 -9.69 -16.79 -20.42
N LEU A 135 -8.44 -16.54 -19.99
CA LEU A 135 -7.65 -17.47 -19.18
C LEU A 135 -8.21 -17.63 -17.76
N PHE A 136 -8.69 -16.55 -17.14
CA PHE A 136 -9.38 -16.64 -15.86
C PHE A 136 -10.68 -17.45 -15.98
N LEU A 137 -11.47 -17.17 -17.02
CA LEU A 137 -12.77 -17.81 -17.24
C LEU A 137 -12.68 -19.23 -17.83
N SER A 138 -11.50 -19.69 -18.25
CA SER A 138 -11.35 -21.05 -18.79
C SER A 138 -11.52 -22.12 -17.71
N ASN A 139 -11.22 -21.79 -16.45
CA ASN A 139 -11.41 -22.65 -15.30
C ASN A 139 -12.18 -21.89 -14.22
N MET A 140 -13.30 -22.47 -13.77
CA MET A 140 -14.09 -21.88 -12.67
C MET A 140 -13.30 -21.91 -11.35
N SER A 141 -12.53 -22.97 -11.13
CA SER A 141 -11.57 -23.07 -10.03
C SER A 141 -10.18 -23.22 -10.61
N GLY A 142 -9.31 -22.25 -10.35
CA GLY A 142 -8.02 -22.14 -11.00
C GLY A 142 -6.93 -21.68 -10.06
N SER A 143 -5.75 -21.44 -10.61
CA SER A 143 -4.63 -20.90 -9.84
C SER A 143 -3.83 -19.91 -10.66
N ILE A 144 -3.25 -18.94 -9.98
CA ILE A 144 -2.34 -17.95 -10.54
C ILE A 144 -1.01 -18.00 -9.82
N ILE A 145 0.07 -17.73 -10.55
CA ILE A 145 1.39 -17.51 -9.98
C ILE A 145 1.68 -16.03 -10.05
N VAL A 146 2.00 -15.43 -8.91
CA VAL A 146 2.14 -13.99 -8.75
C VAL A 146 3.49 -13.68 -8.13
N LYS A 147 4.17 -12.69 -8.69
CA LYS A 147 5.34 -12.07 -8.08
C LYS A 147 4.88 -10.84 -7.30
N SER A 148 5.07 -10.85 -5.99
CA SER A 148 4.55 -9.79 -5.13
C SER A 148 5.31 -8.49 -5.33
N ARG A 149 4.57 -7.43 -5.64
CA ARG A 149 4.99 -6.02 -5.75
C ARG A 149 6.43 -5.80 -6.24
N PRO A 150 6.83 -6.29 -7.43
CA PRO A 150 8.22 -6.29 -7.90
C PRO A 150 8.84 -4.92 -8.13
N TYR A 151 8.00 -3.88 -8.25
CA TYR A 151 8.44 -2.50 -8.46
C TYR A 151 8.40 -1.66 -7.19
N HIS A 152 7.91 -2.22 -6.09
CA HIS A 152 7.88 -1.54 -4.80
C HIS A 152 9.20 -1.77 -4.08
N LYS A 153 9.65 -0.76 -3.36
CA LYS A 153 10.81 -0.87 -2.47
C LYS A 153 10.37 -0.59 -1.05
N ILE A 154 10.88 -1.39 -0.12
CA ILE A 154 10.57 -1.25 1.30
C ILE A 154 11.83 -0.78 2.00
N PHE A 155 11.72 0.33 2.72
CA PHE A 155 12.81 0.93 3.50
C PHE A 155 12.38 1.07 4.95
N THR A 156 13.20 0.53 5.86
CA THR A 156 13.01 0.75 7.29
C THR A 156 14.00 1.82 7.75
N LEU A 157 13.46 2.95 8.22
CA LEU A 157 14.20 4.14 8.64
C LEU A 157 14.12 4.33 10.14
N LEU A 158 15.23 4.78 10.72
CA LEU A 158 15.30 5.18 12.12
C LEU A 158 15.05 6.68 12.24
N LYS A 159 14.35 7.05 13.31
CA LYS A 159 14.16 8.46 13.67
C LYS A 159 15.44 9.05 14.26
N ASP A 160 15.63 10.34 14.04
CA ASP A 160 16.67 11.13 14.68
C ASP A 160 16.36 11.42 16.17
N SER A 161 17.27 12.13 16.84
CA SER A 161 17.08 12.53 18.23
C SER A 161 15.88 13.45 18.47
N ASN A 162 15.34 14.08 17.44
CA ASN A 162 14.16 14.94 17.49
C ASN A 162 12.87 14.17 17.16
N GLY A 163 12.95 12.84 16.98
CA GLY A 163 11.81 11.99 16.62
C GLY A 163 11.35 12.15 15.17
N LYS A 164 12.21 12.69 14.29
CA LYS A 164 11.92 12.93 12.87
C LYS A 164 12.58 11.88 12.00
N ILE A 165 11.92 11.48 10.91
CA ILE A 165 12.51 10.61 9.90
C ILE A 165 13.44 11.41 8.96
N GLY A 166 13.21 12.72 8.85
CA GLY A 166 14.04 13.60 8.04
C GLY A 166 13.72 13.52 6.55
N LEU A 167 12.45 13.35 6.17
CA LEU A 167 12.01 13.39 4.77
C LEU A 167 11.25 14.67 4.50
N THR A 168 11.44 15.22 3.31
CA THR A 168 10.59 16.29 2.78
C THR A 168 9.87 15.78 1.54
N VAL A 169 8.57 16.00 1.51
CA VAL A 169 7.68 15.44 0.49
C VAL A 169 6.97 16.56 -0.27
N LYS A 170 6.78 16.35 -1.58
CA LYS A 170 5.97 17.23 -2.43
C LYS A 170 5.13 16.39 -3.39
N LYS A 171 3.81 16.58 -3.37
CA LYS A 171 2.83 15.74 -4.09
C LYS A 171 3.03 14.24 -3.82
N GLY A 172 3.31 13.87 -2.57
CA GLY A 172 3.61 12.49 -2.16
C GLY A 172 4.99 11.95 -2.58
N MET A 173 5.78 12.72 -3.34
CA MET A 173 7.13 12.35 -3.79
C MET A 173 8.21 12.87 -2.84
N VAL A 174 9.20 12.03 -2.53
CA VAL A 174 10.36 12.43 -1.72
C VAL A 174 11.27 13.34 -2.54
N ILE A 175 11.41 14.60 -2.09
CA ILE A 175 12.27 15.61 -2.72
C ILE A 175 13.55 15.88 -1.95
N SER A 176 13.58 15.55 -0.66
CA SER A 176 14.76 15.69 0.19
C SER A 176 14.81 14.62 1.26
N VAL A 177 16.03 14.22 1.63
CA VAL A 177 16.32 13.24 2.65
C VAL A 177 17.46 13.76 3.52
N ASN A 178 17.15 14.10 4.77
CA ASN A 178 18.10 14.52 5.79
C ASN A 178 18.80 13.30 6.42
N SER A 179 19.64 12.65 5.62
CA SER A 179 20.47 11.53 6.06
C SER A 179 21.88 11.70 5.51
N ALA A 180 22.89 11.21 6.22
CA ALA A 180 24.27 11.15 5.74
C ALA A 180 24.48 10.07 4.66
N SER A 181 23.59 9.08 4.56
CA SER A 181 23.71 7.96 3.63
C SER A 181 23.34 8.34 2.19
N GLU A 182 24.35 8.43 1.32
CA GLU A 182 24.17 8.65 -0.12
C GLU A 182 23.31 7.58 -0.80
N VAL A 183 23.48 6.33 -0.39
CA VAL A 183 22.70 5.20 -0.89
C VAL A 183 21.22 5.43 -0.60
N LEU A 184 20.89 5.82 0.63
CA LEU A 184 19.51 6.08 1.01
C LEU A 184 18.92 7.27 0.23
N ARG A 185 19.69 8.36 0.06
CA ARG A 185 19.22 9.50 -0.76
C ARG A 185 18.93 9.06 -2.19
N LYS A 186 19.86 8.35 -2.82
CA LYS A 186 19.70 7.87 -4.21
C LYS A 186 18.48 6.96 -4.36
N GLU A 187 18.23 6.10 -3.38
CA GLU A 187 17.13 5.14 -3.46
C GLU A 187 15.76 5.73 -3.12
N LEU A 188 15.69 6.75 -2.25
CA LEU A 188 14.43 7.39 -1.86
C LEU A 188 14.02 8.55 -2.77
N LEU A 189 14.96 9.39 -3.20
CA LEU A 189 14.67 10.60 -3.97
C LEU A 189 13.94 10.27 -5.28
N GLY A 190 12.91 11.05 -5.61
CA GLY A 190 12.12 10.88 -6.83
C GLY A 190 11.12 9.72 -6.81
N ASN A 191 10.96 9.05 -5.66
CA ASN A 191 9.94 8.01 -5.47
C ASN A 191 8.77 8.57 -4.67
N ILE A 192 7.59 7.96 -4.86
CA ILE A 192 6.37 8.26 -4.11
C ILE A 192 6.24 7.29 -2.94
N ILE A 193 5.86 7.81 -1.79
CA ILE A 193 5.51 7.01 -0.61
C ILE A 193 4.05 6.58 -0.74
N ILE A 194 3.80 5.28 -0.70
CA ILE A 194 2.45 4.70 -0.84
C ILE A 194 1.97 4.00 0.42
N GLU A 195 2.88 3.55 1.28
CA GLU A 195 2.52 3.00 2.59
C GLU A 195 3.54 3.42 3.64
N VAL A 196 3.08 3.63 4.88
CA VAL A 196 3.91 3.85 6.06
C VAL A 196 3.44 2.88 7.14
N ASN A 197 4.34 2.02 7.62
CA ASN A 197 4.05 0.92 8.54
C ASN A 197 2.86 0.03 8.09
N GLY A 198 2.73 -0.19 6.79
CA GLY A 198 1.65 -0.97 6.18
C GLY A 198 0.32 -0.22 6.03
N VAL A 199 0.24 1.05 6.44
CA VAL A 199 -0.95 1.91 6.24
C VAL A 199 -0.79 2.68 4.94
N SER A 200 -1.79 2.60 4.05
CA SER A 200 -1.80 3.34 2.79
C SER A 200 -1.80 4.85 3.03
N THR A 201 -0.94 5.57 2.32
CA THR A 201 -0.83 7.05 2.36
C THR A 201 -1.39 7.71 1.11
N ILE A 202 -2.05 6.94 0.25
CA ILE A 202 -2.64 7.44 -0.99
C ILE A 202 -3.78 8.42 -0.63
N GLY A 203 -3.62 9.68 -1.06
CA GLY A 203 -4.58 10.76 -0.78
C GLY A 203 -4.23 11.67 0.37
N PHE A 204 -3.13 11.40 1.05
CA PHE A 204 -2.63 12.34 2.04
C PHE A 204 -2.11 13.60 1.35
N SER A 205 -2.39 14.76 1.93
CA SER A 205 -1.63 15.96 1.61
C SER A 205 -0.19 15.82 2.11
N ASP A 206 0.74 16.58 1.53
CA ASP A 206 2.15 16.51 1.89
C ASP A 206 2.38 16.72 3.39
N SER A 207 1.68 17.69 3.99
CA SER A 207 1.78 17.97 5.43
C SER A 207 1.21 16.86 6.29
N GLN A 208 0.15 16.18 5.85
CA GLN A 208 -0.40 15.01 6.55
C GLN A 208 0.57 13.83 6.48
N LEU A 209 1.18 13.59 5.31
CA LEU A 209 2.13 12.51 5.12
C LEU A 209 3.38 12.69 5.98
N GLU A 210 3.98 13.88 5.99
CA GLU A 210 5.13 14.18 6.84
C GLU A 210 4.79 14.03 8.32
N ARG A 211 3.66 14.57 8.77
CA ARG A 211 3.18 14.41 10.15
C ARG A 211 2.92 12.95 10.51
N PHE A 212 2.34 12.18 9.59
CA PHE A 212 2.04 10.76 9.82
C PHE A 212 3.34 9.97 10.02
N CYS A 213 4.31 10.14 9.11
CA CYS A 213 5.66 9.60 9.23
C CYS A 213 6.31 9.95 10.59
N ASP A 214 6.22 11.22 11.00
CA ASP A 214 6.78 11.69 12.28
C ASP A 214 6.01 11.20 13.51
N SER A 215 4.75 10.78 13.37
CA SER A 215 3.94 10.22 14.47
C SER A 215 4.15 8.71 14.68
N CYS A 216 4.62 8.00 13.65
CA CYS A 216 4.79 6.55 13.71
C CYS A 216 5.86 6.10 14.73
N VAL A 217 5.80 4.86 15.19
CA VAL A 217 6.87 4.30 16.04
C VAL A 217 8.18 4.17 15.22
N SER A 218 9.32 4.37 15.89
CA SER A 218 10.65 4.06 15.32
C SER A 218 11.01 2.60 15.66
N PRO A 219 11.51 1.80 14.71
CA PRO A 219 11.76 2.12 13.31
C PRO A 219 10.48 2.26 12.48
N THR A 220 10.48 3.19 11.52
CA THR A 220 9.35 3.40 10.59
C THR A 220 9.66 2.78 9.23
N THR A 221 8.73 1.98 8.71
CA THR A 221 8.86 1.30 7.43
C THR A 221 8.06 2.02 6.36
N LEU A 222 8.70 2.32 5.24
CA LEU A 222 8.12 2.99 4.08
C LEU A 222 8.05 2.00 2.92
N THR A 223 6.90 1.93 2.27
CA THR A 223 6.78 1.34 0.94
C THR A 223 6.76 2.47 -0.07
N ILE A 224 7.71 2.44 -1.01
CA ILE A 224 7.83 3.45 -2.07
C ILE A 224 7.76 2.81 -3.46
N ILE A 225 7.42 3.64 -4.44
CA ILE A 225 7.41 3.27 -5.86
C ILE A 225 7.98 4.43 -6.70
N PRO A 226 8.71 4.15 -7.80
CA PRO A 226 9.14 5.19 -8.74
C PRO A 226 7.95 5.97 -9.28
N ILE A 227 8.08 7.31 -9.35
CA ILE A 227 6.97 8.17 -9.77
C ILE A 227 6.45 7.85 -11.18
N GLN A 228 7.34 7.48 -12.11
CA GLN A 228 6.93 7.13 -13.47
C GLN A 228 6.00 5.92 -13.49
N LEU A 229 6.23 4.95 -12.60
CA LEU A 229 5.39 3.77 -12.47
C LEU A 229 4.08 4.09 -11.76
N TYR A 230 4.14 4.90 -10.71
CA TYR A 230 2.95 5.36 -10.01
C TYR A 230 1.99 6.10 -10.94
N ASP A 231 2.49 7.04 -11.73
CA ASP A 231 1.68 7.80 -12.68
C ASP A 231 1.09 6.87 -13.76
N HIS A 232 1.85 5.90 -14.26
CA HIS A 232 1.32 4.93 -15.22
C HIS A 232 0.20 4.06 -14.62
N MET A 233 0.35 3.62 -13.37
CA MET A 233 -0.70 2.88 -12.66
C MET A 233 -1.93 3.76 -12.35
N ARG A 234 -1.71 5.03 -11.98
CA ARG A 234 -2.75 5.99 -11.59
C ARG A 234 -3.54 6.53 -12.79
N LEU A 235 -2.87 6.93 -13.86
CA LEU A 235 -3.54 7.45 -15.06
C LEU A 235 -4.47 6.42 -15.69
N TRP A 236 -4.11 5.12 -15.61
CA TRP A 236 -4.98 4.03 -16.03
C TRP A 236 -6.25 3.96 -15.16
N ASN A 237 -6.13 4.16 -13.84
CA ASN A 237 -7.26 4.16 -12.93
C ASN A 237 -8.22 5.34 -13.18
N ALA A 238 -7.71 6.50 -13.60
CA ALA A 238 -8.53 7.70 -13.86
C ALA A 238 -9.24 7.68 -15.23
N SER A 239 -8.70 6.97 -16.23
CA SER A 239 -9.28 6.95 -17.58
C SER A 239 -10.43 5.94 -17.77
N HIS A 240 -10.83 5.23 -16.72
CA HIS A 240 -11.87 4.19 -16.75
C HIS A 240 -13.00 4.44 -15.74
N TYR A 241 -13.16 5.70 -15.33
CA TYR A 241 -14.34 6.24 -14.66
C TYR A 241 -15.04 7.26 -15.56
#